data_AF-A0AA39PWH2-F1
#
_entry.id   AF-A0AA39PWH2-F1
#
_cell.length_a   1.000
_cell.length_b   1.000
_cell.length_c   1.000
_cell.angle_alpha   90.00
_cell.angle_beta   90.00
_cell.angle_gamma   90.00
#
_symmetry.space_group_name_H-M   'P 1'
#
loop_
_entity.id
_entity.type
_entity.pdbx_description
1 polymer ?
#
loop_
_entity_poly.entity_id
_entity_poly.type
_entity_poly.pdbx_seq_one_letter_code
_entity_poly.pdbx_strand_id
1 'polypeptide(L)'
;MVTINLAPLPLPASAGSTILNDCGREVKGFHPAHLGTSFEQVKQALYTYGALLFRNVDLNPEEIRDPVKAFDPESTAYGHGNSKVDQTKTSILHSYLKTIPRVPQV
;
A
#
# COMPACT_ATOMS: atom_id res chain seq x y z
N MET A 1 -19.53 3.85 11.69
CA MET A 1 -18.61 3.39 10.63
C MET A 1 -18.35 4.55 9.70
N VAL A 2 -17.09 4.83 9.38
CA VAL A 2 -16.72 5.89 8.42
C VAL A 2 -16.69 5.28 7.02
N THR A 3 -17.52 5.78 6.11
CA THR A 3 -17.57 5.31 4.72
C THR A 3 -16.45 5.95 3.90
N ILE A 4 -15.70 5.14 3.17
CA ILE A 4 -14.65 5.63 2.25
C ILE A 4 -15.27 6.21 0.97
N ASN A 5 -14.72 7.32 0.48
CA ASN A 5 -15.12 7.94 -0.78
C ASN A 5 -14.14 7.55 -1.90
N LEU A 6 -14.65 6.95 -2.98
CA LEU A 6 -13.85 6.41 -4.07
C LEU A 6 -14.09 7.20 -5.36
N ALA A 7 -13.00 7.65 -5.98
CA ALA A 7 -13.03 8.28 -7.31
C ALA A 7 -12.21 7.45 -8.32
N PRO A 8 -12.63 7.31 -9.58
CA PRO A 8 -11.82 6.64 -10.61
C PRO A 8 -10.45 7.29 -10.77
N LEU A 9 -9.41 6.48 -11.00
CA LEU A 9 -8.11 7.01 -11.38
C LEU A 9 -8.14 7.51 -12.83
N PRO A 10 -7.53 8.67 -13.13
CA PRO A 10 -7.43 9.13 -14.50
C PRO A 10 -6.54 8.18 -15.30
N LEU A 11 -7.06 7.72 -16.43
CA LEU A 11 -6.30 6.90 -17.37
C LEU A 11 -5.51 7.79 -18.33
N PRO A 12 -4.28 7.41 -18.70
CA PRO A 12 -3.55 8.12 -19.75
C PRO A 12 -4.27 7.95 -21.09
N ALA A 13 -4.12 8.92 -22.00
CA ALA A 13 -4.77 8.88 -23.32
C ALA A 13 -4.39 7.65 -24.17
N SER A 14 -3.25 7.03 -23.88
CA SER A 14 -2.77 5.81 -24.53
C SER A 14 -3.38 4.51 -23.97
N ALA A 15 -4.14 4.57 -22.87
CA ALA A 15 -4.76 3.41 -22.25
C ALA A 15 -6.10 3.08 -22.92
N GLY A 16 -6.34 1.80 -23.22
CA GLY A 16 -7.62 1.31 -23.72
C GLY A 16 -8.70 1.43 -22.65
N SER A 17 -9.47 2.51 -22.69
CA SER A 17 -10.41 2.90 -21.63
C SER A 17 -11.43 1.80 -21.30
N THR A 18 -11.92 1.06 -22.29
CA THR A 18 -12.96 0.03 -22.10
C THR A 18 -12.56 -1.10 -21.16
N ILE A 19 -11.27 -1.45 -21.10
CA ILE A 19 -10.75 -2.56 -20.26
C ILE A 19 -10.39 -2.05 -18.86
N LEU A 20 -10.04 -0.77 -18.74
CA LEU A 20 -9.45 -0.19 -17.53
C LEU A 20 -10.42 0.72 -16.76
N ASN A 21 -11.69 0.79 -17.15
CA ASN A 21 -12.70 1.64 -16.49
C ASN A 21 -12.80 1.41 -14.97
N ASP A 22 -12.64 0.16 -14.53
CA ASP A 22 -12.66 -0.20 -13.11
C ASP A 22 -11.27 -0.37 -12.50
N CYS A 23 -10.21 -0.10 -13.26
CA CYS A 23 -8.86 -0.16 -12.74
C CYS A 23 -8.59 1.05 -11.85
N GLY A 24 -8.36 0.78 -10.57
CA GLY A 24 -7.90 1.73 -9.60
C GLY A 24 -8.96 2.70 -9.09
N ARG A 25 -8.85 3.06 -7.81
CA ARG A 25 -9.61 4.18 -7.21
C ARG A 25 -8.71 5.06 -6.35
N GLU A 26 -8.93 6.37 -6.39
CA GLU A 26 -8.43 7.27 -5.35
C GLU A 26 -9.39 7.26 -4.17
N VAL A 27 -8.85 7.10 -2.96
CA VAL A 27 -9.60 7.21 -1.71
C VAL A 27 -9.51 8.66 -1.22
N LYS A 28 -10.62 9.38 -1.27
CA LYS A 28 -10.69 10.81 -0.90
C LYS A 28 -10.98 10.99 0.58
N GLY A 29 -10.25 11.91 1.21
CA GLY A 29 -10.50 12.33 2.59
C GLY A 29 -10.24 11.25 3.64
N PHE A 30 -9.44 10.24 3.31
CA PHE A 30 -9.14 9.13 4.20
C PHE A 30 -7.63 9.01 4.42
N HIS A 31 -7.22 8.98 5.69
CA HIS A 31 -5.82 8.75 6.06
C HIS A 31 -5.57 7.25 6.27
N PRO A 32 -4.65 6.62 5.53
CA PRO A 32 -4.49 5.17 5.55
C PRO A 32 -3.95 4.63 6.88
N ALA A 33 -3.35 5.46 7.73
CA ALA A 33 -2.99 5.07 9.11
C ALA A 33 -4.22 4.80 10.01
N HIS A 34 -5.42 5.23 9.61
CA HIS A 34 -6.64 5.18 10.44
C HIS A 34 -7.68 4.18 9.90
N LEU A 35 -7.23 3.01 9.41
CA LEU A 35 -8.12 1.99 8.86
C LEU A 35 -9.24 1.58 9.83
N GLY A 36 -8.89 1.26 11.08
CA GLY A 36 -9.85 0.94 12.14
C GLY A 36 -11.04 0.08 11.66
N THR A 37 -12.25 0.58 11.88
CA THR A 37 -13.49 -0.10 11.45
C THR A 37 -13.74 -0.09 9.95
N SER A 38 -13.01 0.73 9.18
CA SER A 38 -13.15 0.88 7.73
C SER A 38 -12.26 -0.08 6.93
N PHE A 39 -11.45 -0.91 7.61
CA PHE A 39 -10.54 -1.85 6.97
C PHE A 39 -11.23 -2.76 5.94
N GLU A 40 -12.35 -3.39 6.30
CA GLU A 40 -13.06 -4.30 5.40
C GLU A 40 -13.55 -3.61 4.12
N GLN A 41 -13.97 -2.34 4.22
CA GLN A 41 -14.35 -1.55 3.03
C GLN A 41 -13.14 -1.27 2.14
N VAL A 42 -12.00 -0.91 2.74
CA VAL A 42 -10.75 -0.66 2.01
C VAL A 42 -10.24 -1.94 1.35
N LYS A 43 -10.26 -3.07 2.06
CA LYS A 43 -9.87 -4.38 1.54
C LYS A 43 -10.76 -4.81 0.38
N GLN A 44 -12.08 -4.69 0.52
CA GLN A 44 -13.02 -5.00 -0.55
C GLN A 44 -12.79 -4.11 -1.77
N ALA A 45 -12.59 -2.81 -1.57
CA ALA A 45 -12.30 -1.87 -2.65
C ALA A 45 -10.98 -2.22 -3.36
N LEU A 46 -9.93 -2.58 -2.61
CA LEU A 46 -8.66 -2.99 -3.17
C LEU A 46 -8.79 -4.24 -4.04
N TYR A 47 -9.50 -5.27 -3.56
CA TYR A 47 -9.72 -6.49 -4.35
C TYR A 47 -10.67 -6.30 -5.54
N THR A 48 -11.55 -5.31 -5.48
CA THR A 48 -12.47 -5.01 -6.59
C THR A 48 -11.77 -4.22 -7.70
N TYR A 49 -10.97 -3.22 -7.33
CA TYR A 49 -10.40 -2.26 -8.28
C TYR A 49 -8.89 -2.46 -8.53
N GLY A 50 -8.25 -3.41 -7.85
CA GLY A 50 -6.85 -3.80 -8.02
C GLY A 50 -5.82 -2.83 -7.40
N ALA A 51 -6.09 -1.52 -7.41
CA ALA A 51 -5.21 -0.51 -6.83
C ALA A 51 -6.01 0.58 -6.10
N LEU A 52 -5.46 1.07 -4.99
CA LEU A 52 -5.98 2.23 -4.27
C LEU A 52 -4.90 3.29 -4.13
N LEU A 53 -5.26 4.55 -4.40
CA LEU A 53 -4.38 5.70 -4.23
C LEU A 53 -4.87 6.57 -3.07
N PHE A 54 -3.98 6.82 -2.12
CA PHE A 54 -4.18 7.81 -1.05
C PHE A 54 -3.27 9.00 -1.36
N ARG A 55 -3.84 10.18 -1.60
CA ARG A 55 -3.06 11.39 -1.94
C ARG A 55 -2.88 12.29 -0.73
N ASN A 56 -1.79 13.04 -0.75
CA ASN A 56 -1.48 14.08 0.24
C ASN A 56 -1.47 13.53 1.67
N VAL A 57 -0.84 12.37 1.83
CA VAL A 57 -0.64 11.71 3.12
C VAL A 57 0.85 11.68 3.38
N ASP A 58 1.23 12.10 4.59
CA ASP A 58 2.58 11.93 5.11
C ASP A 58 2.51 10.73 6.05
N LEU A 59 3.24 9.67 5.73
CA LEU A 59 3.28 8.46 6.55
C LEU A 59 4.68 8.29 7.14
N ASN A 60 4.74 8.19 8.46
CA ASN A 60 5.93 7.72 9.13
C ASN A 60 6.05 6.17 9.04
N PRO A 61 7.22 5.58 9.31
CA PRO A 61 7.41 4.13 9.19
C PRO A 61 6.41 3.30 10.02
N GLU A 62 6.06 3.75 11.21
CA GLU A 62 5.09 3.09 12.10
C GLU A 62 3.67 3.13 11.52
N GLU A 63 3.27 4.25 10.92
CA GLU A 63 1.97 4.43 10.26
C GLU A 63 1.84 3.66 8.94
N ILE A 64 2.96 3.31 8.29
CA ILE A 64 2.97 2.40 7.13
C ILE A 64 2.78 0.95 7.61
N ARG A 65 3.36 0.59 8.76
CA ARG A 65 3.31 -0.79 9.29
C ARG A 65 1.88 -1.21 9.62
N ASP A 66 1.08 -0.34 10.22
CA ASP A 66 -0.25 -0.69 10.69
C ASP A 66 -1.21 -1.15 9.56
N PRO A 67 -1.32 -0.45 8.40
CA PRO A 67 -2.11 -0.96 7.28
C PRO A 67 -1.54 -2.25 6.69
N VAL A 68 -0.21 -2.37 6.58
CA VAL A 68 0.43 -3.62 6.13
C VAL A 68 0.02 -4.79 7.02
N LYS A 69 0.15 -4.64 8.35
CA LYS A 69 -0.21 -5.66 9.33
C LYS A 69 -1.69 -6.00 9.34
N ALA A 70 -2.56 -5.05 8.97
CA ALA A 70 -3.98 -5.35 8.78
C ALA A 70 -4.21 -6.30 7.59
N PHE A 71 -3.41 -6.20 6.51
CA PHE A 71 -3.48 -7.09 5.35
C PHE A 71 -2.74 -8.42 5.54
N ASP A 72 -1.59 -8.41 6.22
CA ASP A 72 -0.80 -9.59 6.55
C ASP A 72 -0.28 -9.52 8.01
N PRO A 73 -1.06 -10.04 8.97
CA PRO A 73 -0.68 -10.02 10.38
C PRO A 73 0.62 -10.78 10.69
N GLU A 74 0.89 -11.84 9.92
CA GLU A 74 2.02 -12.76 10.14
C GLU A 74 3.33 -12.21 9.55
N SER A 75 3.28 -11.14 8.74
CA SER A 75 4.48 -10.58 8.13
C SER A 75 5.41 -9.94 9.18
N THR A 76 6.63 -10.46 9.33
CA THR A 76 7.58 -10.01 10.37
C THR A 76 8.80 -9.26 9.85
N ALA A 77 9.00 -9.21 8.53
CA ALA A 77 10.24 -8.72 7.93
C ALA A 77 10.01 -8.05 6.57
N TYR A 78 10.83 -7.05 6.25
CA TYR A 78 10.83 -6.42 4.95
C TYR A 78 11.21 -7.42 3.84
N GLY A 79 10.26 -7.73 2.96
CA GLY A 79 10.51 -8.39 1.69
C GLY A 79 9.73 -9.68 1.50
N HIS A 80 9.20 -9.87 0.29
CA HIS A 80 8.59 -11.13 -0.10
C HIS A 80 9.65 -12.23 -0.19
N GLY A 81 9.55 -13.22 0.69
CA GLY A 81 9.90 -14.62 0.45
C GLY A 81 11.26 -14.93 -0.20
N ASN A 82 12.07 -15.64 0.59
CA ASN A 82 13.40 -16.19 0.29
C ASN A 82 14.50 -15.14 0.44
N SER A 83 15.52 -15.47 1.23
CA SER A 83 16.68 -14.67 1.65
C SER A 83 17.59 -14.12 0.52
N LYS A 84 17.05 -13.90 -0.69
CA LYS A 84 17.69 -13.32 -1.86
C LYS A 84 17.80 -11.80 -1.78
N VAL A 85 16.90 -11.12 -1.06
CA VAL A 85 17.04 -9.68 -0.75
C VAL A 85 18.29 -9.43 0.12
N ASP A 86 18.58 -10.34 1.04
CA ASP A 86 19.83 -10.34 1.81
C ASP A 86 21.08 -10.67 0.96
N GLN A 87 20.91 -11.35 -0.17
CA GLN A 87 22.00 -11.71 -1.09
C GLN A 87 22.26 -10.64 -2.16
N THR A 88 21.34 -9.69 -2.35
CA THR A 88 21.49 -8.59 -3.33
C THR A 88 22.32 -7.45 -2.74
N LYS A 89 23.59 -7.73 -2.49
CA LYS A 89 24.63 -6.77 -2.07
C LYS A 89 24.79 -5.59 -3.05
N THR A 90 24.27 -5.72 -4.27
CA THR A 90 24.30 -4.72 -5.33
C THR A 90 23.13 -3.73 -5.28
N SER A 91 22.10 -3.99 -4.48
CA SER A 91 20.98 -3.06 -4.33
C SER A 91 21.45 -1.83 -3.54
N ILE A 92 21.23 -0.63 -4.08
CA ILE A 92 21.49 0.64 -3.39
C ILE A 92 20.74 0.74 -2.05
N LEU A 93 19.68 -0.05 -1.88
CA LEU A 93 18.88 -0.10 -0.66
C LEU A 93 19.47 -1.07 0.39
N HIS A 94 20.39 -1.97 0.02
CA HIS A 94 20.92 -3.01 0.92
C HIS A 94 21.65 -2.43 2.14
N SER A 95 22.47 -1.38 1.95
CA SER A 95 23.16 -0.70 3.04
C SER A 95 22.22 0.15 3.91
N TYR A 96 21.12 0.64 3.34
CA TYR A 96 20.14 1.48 4.04
C TYR A 96 19.13 0.65 4.85
N LEU A 97 18.71 -0.51 4.34
CA LEU A 97 17.74 -1.39 5.00
C LEU A 97 18.23 -1.91 6.36
N LYS A 98 19.54 -1.97 6.58
CA LYS A 98 20.16 -2.43 7.85
C LYS A 98 20.60 -1.30 8.78
N THR A 99 20.52 -0.04 8.34
CA THR A 99 21.01 1.13 9.11
C THR A 99 19.91 2.00 9.68
N ILE A 100 18.65 1.76 9.31
CA ILE A 100 17.49 2.38 9.96
C ILE A 100 17.09 1.48 11.15
N PRO A 101 17.17 1.96 12.41
CA PRO A 101 16.77 1.17 13.60
C PRO A 101 15.31 0.71 13.56
N ARG A 102 14.51 1.34 12.69
CA ARG A 102 13.09 1.15 12.43
C ARG A 102 12.90 0.61 11.01
N VAL A 103 13.45 -0.57 10.71
CA VAL A 103 13.29 -1.20 9.38
C VAL A 103 11.79 -1.26 9.06
N PRO A 104 11.32 -0.74 7.91
CA PRO A 104 9.93 -0.87 7.51
C PRO A 104 9.54 -2.35 7.48
N GLN A 105 8.54 -2.77 8.24
CA GLN A 105 8.01 -4.13 8.17
C GLN A 105 6.91 -4.12 7.10
N VAL A 106 7.07 -4.93 6.05
CA VAL A 106 6.05 -5.16 5.01
C VAL A 106 5.70 -6.63 4.96
#